data_AF-A0A933FE45-F1
#
_entry.id   AF-A0A933FE45-F1
#
_cell.length_a   1.000
_cell.length_b   1.000
_cell.length_c   1.000
_cell.angle_alpha   90.00
_cell.angle_beta   90.00
_cell.angle_gamma   90.00
#
_symmetry.space_group_name_H-M   'P 1'
#
loop_
_entity.id
_entity.type
_entity.pdbx_description
1 polymer ?
#
loop_
_entity_poly.entity_id
_entity_poly.type
_entity_poly.pdbx_seq_one_letter_code
_entity_poly.pdbx_strand_id
1 'polypeptide(L)' 'MRIIIQFVTLLLIVSSSLSQLTETADWTVQLSSQYRVIPNIVYSVANNYECKLDVYARRGDPAPVVIYIHGGGWVAGTK' A
#
# COMPACT_ATOMS: atom_id res chain seq x y z
N MET A 1 7.82 -45.51 -9.64
CA MET A 1 6.74 -44.53 -9.34
C MET A 1 6.99 -43.72 -8.06
N ARG A 2 7.37 -44.34 -6.93
CA ARG A 2 7.54 -43.64 -5.63
C ARG A 2 8.60 -42.51 -5.62
N ILE A 3 9.75 -42.72 -6.29
CA ILE A 3 10.84 -41.72 -6.40
C ILE A 3 10.47 -40.54 -7.29
N ILE A 4 9.74 -40.78 -8.38
CA ILE A 4 9.28 -39.72 -9.29
C ILE A 4 8.30 -38.80 -8.55
N ILE A 5 7.38 -39.38 -7.77
CA ILE A 5 6.44 -38.60 -6.94
C ILE A 5 7.22 -37.73 -5.95
N GLN A 6 8.20 -38.28 -5.23
CA GLN A 6 9.02 -37.50 -4.29
C GLN A 6 9.77 -36.34 -4.94
N PHE A 7 10.33 -36.54 -6.14
CA PHE A 7 10.98 -35.48 -6.90
C PHE A 7 10.02 -34.39 -7.36
N VAL A 8 8.83 -34.77 -7.81
CA VAL A 8 7.77 -33.82 -8.21
C VAL A 8 7.30 -33.02 -6.99
N THR A 9 7.09 -33.66 -5.84
CA THR A 9 6.68 -32.96 -4.61
C THR A 9 7.77 -31.97 -4.15
N LEU A 10 9.04 -32.36 -4.21
CA LEU A 10 10.15 -31.48 -3.85
C LEU A 10 10.25 -30.27 -4.79
N LEU A 11 10.06 -30.48 -6.09
CA LEU A 11 10.06 -29.41 -7.09
C LEU A 11 8.94 -28.40 -6.85
N LEU A 12 7.73 -28.87 -6.52
CA LEU A 12 6.56 -28.02 -6.23
C LEU A 12 6.74 -27.15 -4.98
N ILE A 13 7.43 -27.66 -3.95
CA ILE A 13 7.71 -26.90 -2.72
C ILE A 13 8.69 -25.75 -3.01
N VAL A 14 9.72 -25.98 -3.82
CA VAL A 14 10.72 -24.95 -4.16
C VAL A 14 10.11 -23.81 -4.99
N SER A 15 9.20 -24.11 -5.91
CA SER A 15 8.50 -23.09 -6.72
C SER A 15 7.63 -22.16 -5.88
N SER A 16 7.10 -22.64 -4.75
CA SER A 16 6.24 -21.85 -3.86
C SER A 16 7.01 -20.74 -3.15
N SER A 17 8.25 -21.01 -2.71
CA SER A 17 9.12 -20.02 -2.05
C SER A 17 9.58 -18.91 -3.00
N LEU A 18 9.74 -19.22 -4.29
CA LEU A 18 10.12 -18.25 -5.33
C LEU A 18 8.95 -17.35 -5.76
N SER A 19 7.71 -17.65 -5.34
CA SER A 19 6.50 -16.89 -5.66
C SER A 19 6.02 -15.97 -4.53
N GLN A 20 6.76 -15.88 -3.41
CA GLN A 20 6.39 -14.98 -2.32
C GLN A 20 6.58 -13.52 -2.75
N LEU A 21 5.59 -12.68 -2.48
CA LEU A 21 5.69 -11.24 -2.73
C LEU A 21 6.81 -10.64 -1.88
N THR A 22 7.50 -9.63 -2.42
CA THR A 22 8.34 -8.77 -1.58
C THR A 22 7.46 -7.98 -0.61
N GLU A 23 8.03 -7.56 0.52
CA GLU A 23 7.30 -6.78 1.53
C GLU A 23 6.59 -5.55 0.94
N THR A 24 7.27 -4.81 0.04
CA THR A 24 6.70 -3.66 -0.66
C THR A 24 5.53 -4.04 -1.57
N ALA A 25 5.63 -5.17 -2.27
CA ALA A 25 4.57 -5.65 -3.14
C ALA A 25 3.36 -6.13 -2.33
N ASP A 26 3.59 -6.83 -1.22
CA ASP A 26 2.53 -7.27 -0.30
C ASP A 26 1.80 -6.07 0.31
N TRP A 27 2.54 -5.07 0.81
CA TRP A 27 1.95 -3.82 1.31
C TRP A 27 1.12 -3.11 0.25
N THR A 28 1.59 -3.02 -0.98
CA THR A 28 0.86 -2.37 -2.08
C THR A 28 -0.45 -3.10 -2.41
N VAL A 29 -0.42 -4.44 -2.40
CA VAL A 29 -1.62 -5.27 -2.60
C VAL A 29 -2.59 -5.11 -1.44
N GLN A 30 -2.11 -5.08 -0.19
CA GLN A 30 -2.94 -4.82 0.98
C GLN A 30 -3.57 -3.42 0.93
N LEU A 31 -2.78 -2.39 0.62
CA LEU A 31 -3.26 -1.02 0.52
C LEU A 31 -4.35 -0.88 -0.54
N SER A 32 -4.16 -1.45 -1.73
CA SER A 32 -5.14 -1.38 -2.81
C SER A 32 -6.41 -2.21 -2.55
N SER A 33 -6.29 -3.33 -1.85
CA SER A 33 -7.43 -4.19 -1.49
C SER A 33 -8.24 -3.63 -0.32
N GLN A 34 -7.58 -3.04 0.69
CA GLN A 34 -8.23 -2.58 1.91
C GLN A 34 -8.59 -1.09 1.89
N TYR A 35 -7.90 -0.27 1.09
CA TYR A 35 -8.11 1.17 1.04
C TYR A 35 -8.48 1.64 -0.37
N ARG A 36 -9.30 2.68 -0.43
CA ARG A 36 -9.50 3.50 -1.63
C ARG A 36 -8.62 4.74 -1.49
N VAL A 37 -7.75 4.97 -2.47
CA VAL A 37 -6.94 6.19 -2.55
C VAL A 37 -7.70 7.25 -3.32
N ILE A 38 -7.85 8.44 -2.73
CA ILE A 38 -8.46 9.61 -3.37
C ILE A 38 -7.43 10.74 -3.33
N PRO A 39 -6.71 10.96 -4.43
CA PRO A 39 -5.59 11.88 -4.42
C PRO A 39 -6.02 13.34 -4.65
N ASN A 40 -5.19 14.29 -4.24
CA ASN A 40 -5.28 15.71 -4.58
C ASN A 40 -6.60 16.42 -4.16
N ILE A 41 -7.19 16.04 -3.03
CA ILE A 41 -8.37 16.73 -2.50
C ILE A 41 -7.96 18.11 -1.99
N VAL A 42 -8.49 19.17 -2.59
CA VAL A 42 -8.36 20.54 -2.06
C VAL A 42 -9.26 20.67 -0.83
N TYR A 43 -8.66 20.74 0.35
CA TYR A 43 -9.41 20.91 1.61
C TYR A 43 -9.53 22.38 2.03
N SER A 44 -8.67 23.25 1.49
CA SER A 44 -8.70 24.70 1.74
C SER A 44 -7.94 25.45 0.65
N VAL A 45 -8.27 26.73 0.50
CA VAL A 45 -7.51 27.68 -0.33
C VAL A 45 -7.09 28.84 0.55
N ALA A 46 -5.79 29.13 0.60
CA ALA A 46 -5.22 30.22 1.38
C ALA A 46 -4.15 30.95 0.56
N ASN A 47 -4.23 32.28 0.45
CA ASN A 47 -3.30 33.08 -0.35
C ASN A 47 -3.12 32.54 -1.78
N ASN A 48 -4.22 32.15 -2.43
CA ASN A 48 -4.25 31.53 -3.76
C ASN A 48 -3.48 30.20 -3.87
N TYR A 49 -3.07 29.60 -2.74
CA TYR A 49 -2.49 28.28 -2.68
C TYR A 49 -3.57 27.24 -2.34
N GLU A 50 -3.66 26.19 -3.17
CA GLU A 50 -4.54 25.04 -2.93
C GLU A 50 -3.87 24.10 -1.94
N CYS A 51 -4.40 24.05 -0.71
CA CYS A 51 -3.98 23.09 0.27
C CYS A 51 -4.63 21.73 -0.07
N LYS A 52 -3.81 20.79 -0.55
CA LYS A 52 -4.24 19.46 -0.96
C LYS A 52 -3.92 18.38 0.08
N LEU A 53 -4.60 17.25 0.00
CA LEU A 53 -4.24 16.03 0.69
C LEU A 53 -4.71 14.81 -0.12
N ASP A 54 -4.11 13.67 0.17
CA ASP A 54 -4.60 12.37 -0.28
C ASP A 54 -5.38 11.71 0.86
N VAL A 55 -6.51 11.09 0.53
CA VAL A 55 -7.29 10.28 1.48
C VAL A 55 -7.10 8.80 1.17
N TYR A 56 -6.62 8.05 2.15
CA TYR A 56 -6.60 6.59 2.16
C TYR A 56 -7.81 6.12 2.97
N ALA A 57 -8.95 5.94 2.30
CA ALA A 57 -10.20 5.56 2.95
C ALA A 57 -10.30 4.04 3.08
N ARG A 58 -10.37 3.52 4.31
CA ARG A 58 -10.59 2.09 4.56
C ARG A 58 -11.92 1.64 3.97
N ARG A 59 -11.94 0.45 3.35
CA ARG A 59 -13.16 -0.21 2.90
C ARG A 59 -13.79 -0.98 4.08
N GLY A 60 -15.11 -0.92 4.22
CA GLY A 60 -15.85 -1.60 5.29
C GLY A 60 -16.11 -0.69 6.49
N ASP A 61 -15.97 -1.24 7.70
CA ASP A 61 -16.31 -0.51 8.92
C ASP A 61 -15.38 0.69 9.20
N PRO A 62 -15.91 1.76 9.81
CA PRO A 62 -15.11 2.90 10.25
C PRO A 62 -13.93 2.48 11.15
N ALA A 63 -12.81 3.16 10.98
CA ALA A 63 -11.61 3.00 11.80
C ALA A 63 -11.15 4.37 12.32
N PRO A 64 -10.30 4.44 13.36
CA PRO A 64 -9.69 5.69 13.79
C PRO A 64 -8.99 6.42 12.65
N VAL A 65 -9.11 7.75 12.63
CA VAL A 65 -8.46 8.60 11.62
C VAL A 65 -7.04 8.94 12.06
N VAL A 66 -6.09 8.74 11.16
CA VAL A 66 -4.72 9.23 11.30
C VAL A 66 -4.50 10.36 10.31
N ILE A 67 -3.96 11.48 10.79
CA ILE A 67 -3.54 12.60 9.95
C ILE A 67 -2.01 12.61 9.94
N TYR A 68 -1.42 12.38 8.77
CA TYR A 68 0.02 12.46 8.56
C TYR A 68 0.39 13.79 7.90
N ILE A 69 1.31 14.53 8.52
CA ILE A 69 1.84 15.79 8.01
C ILE A 69 3.35 15.62 7.85
N HIS A 70 3.84 15.66 6.61
CA HIS A 70 5.26 15.48 6.33
C HIS A 70 6.09 16.69 6.84
N GLY A 71 7.39 16.45 7.06
CA GLY A 71 8.36 17.49 7.40
C GLY A 71 8.81 18.32 6.19
N GLY A 72 10.06 18.78 6.17
CA GLY A 72 10.57 19.65 5.08
C GLY A 72 10.95 21.05 5.53
N GLY A 73 11.09 21.25 6.85
CA GLY A 73 11.66 22.48 7.44
C GLY A 73 10.89 23.75 7.09
N TRP A 74 9.58 23.64 6.81
CA TRP A 74 8.72 24.75 6.37
C TRP A 74 9.12 25.42 5.05
N VAL A 75 10.11 24.87 4.33
CA VAL A 75 10.64 25.44 3.09
C VAL A 75 10.38 24.55 1.87
N ALA A 76 10.09 23.27 2.08
CA ALA A 76 9.90 22.31 1.01
C ALA A 76 8.88 21.22 1.38
N GLY A 77 8.44 20.49 0.35
CA GLY A 77 7.53 19.36 0.44
C GLY A 77 6.20 19.62 -0.29
N THR A 78 5.48 18.54 -0.57
CA THR A 78 4.23 18.55 -1.34
C THR A 78 3.19 17.66 -0.68
N LYS A 79 1.95 17.86 -1.11
CA LYS A 79 0.79 16.98 -0.91
C LYS A 79 -0.27 17.36 -1.94
#